data_AF-A0A2N1WB14-F1
#
_entry.id   AF-A0A2N1WB14-F1
#
_cell.length_a   1.000
_cell.length_b   1.000
_cell.length_c   1.000
_cell.angle_alpha   90.00
_cell.angle_beta   90.00
_cell.angle_gamma   90.00
#
_symmetry.space_group_name_H-M   'P 1'
#
loop_
_entity.id
_entity.type
_entity.pdbx_description
1 polymer ?
#
loop_
_entity_poly.entity_id
_entity_poly.type
_entity_poly.pdbx_seq_one_letter_code
_entity_poly.pdbx_strand_id
1 'polypeptide(L)'
;MTSSVRPHLPEEECHAYADGALSSAQRAEVAEHLLACLICRAALAEVEALRARTSELLAIATPPQRRRQGTALQPAAEESARLRALRLTFRRVGRRAPIAAAAALLVFSAASQLAWQDRGAEGIQSTRTPRLATAFVASPAMVGAGLFGLRTDSVPAAADSISARTLTLASRAAMAPRVITTSVPAGGGNRRTLAAMDPMITVDPTAGWQTASWQEARRQSRNTVAHLQGLTVSDVRLRTNQAGGRPTAMVRQQLRDGRAVWVIEGTEAELDGVARMLDASGITMSTPRRGRPDYIGPDDAPVRTIRLVALAAYLPIDSLNALMAERLTLE
;
A
#
# COMPACT_ATOMS: atom_id res chain seq x y z
N MET A 1 6.39 39.19 -15.65
CA MET A 1 6.04 37.77 -15.82
C MET A 1 4.55 37.70 -16.10
N THR A 2 4.16 37.76 -17.37
CA THR A 2 2.78 37.59 -17.80
C THR A 2 2.43 36.12 -17.61
N SER A 3 1.66 35.81 -16.56
CA SER A 3 1.07 34.48 -16.37
C SER A 3 0.12 34.22 -17.54
N SER A 4 0.65 33.61 -18.62
CA SER A 4 -0.19 33.09 -19.69
C SER A 4 -0.92 31.91 -19.10
N VAL A 5 -2.23 32.07 -18.86
CA VAL A 5 -3.13 30.96 -18.55
C VAL A 5 -3.11 30.05 -19.78
N ARG A 6 -2.21 29.06 -19.80
CA ARG A 6 -2.23 28.02 -20.82
C ARG A 6 -3.57 27.26 -20.65
N PRO A 7 -4.22 26.87 -21.75
CA PRO A 7 -5.35 25.95 -21.68
C PRO A 7 -4.95 24.66 -20.94
N HIS A 8 -5.93 23.92 -20.43
CA HIS A 8 -5.69 22.62 -19.80
C HIS A 8 -4.89 21.70 -20.72
N LEU A 9 -4.05 20.85 -20.11
CA LEU A 9 -3.27 19.87 -20.84
C LEU A 9 -4.22 18.90 -21.57
N PRO A 10 -4.00 18.63 -22.87
CA PRO A 10 -4.82 17.66 -23.59
C PRO A 10 -4.57 16.24 -23.03
N GLU A 11 -5.58 15.37 -23.16
CA GLU A 11 -5.59 14.05 -22.55
C GLU A 11 -4.42 13.19 -23.02
N GLU A 12 -4.07 13.27 -24.31
CA GLU A 12 -2.93 12.55 -24.90
C GLU A 12 -1.58 12.93 -24.27
N GLU A 13 -1.38 14.20 -23.88
CA GLU A 13 -0.15 14.65 -23.24
C GLU A 13 -0.08 14.22 -21.77
N CYS A 14 -1.23 14.17 -21.07
CA CYS A 14 -1.33 13.58 -19.73
C CYS A 14 -0.89 12.11 -19.73
N HIS A 15 -1.39 11.32 -20.68
CA HIS A 15 -0.99 9.91 -20.81
C HIS A 15 0.48 9.76 -21.18
N ALA A 16 0.96 10.52 -22.17
CA ALA A 16 2.37 10.48 -22.57
C ALA A 16 3.32 10.89 -21.44
N TYR A 17 2.90 11.83 -20.58
CA TYR A 17 3.64 12.21 -19.38
C TYR A 17 3.68 11.06 -18.36
N ALA A 18 2.52 10.45 -18.04
CA ALA A 18 2.42 9.32 -17.11
C ALA A 18 3.24 8.10 -17.57
N ASP A 19 3.28 7.84 -18.88
CA ASP A 19 4.04 6.74 -19.48
C ASP A 19 5.55 7.04 -19.62
N GLY A 20 5.96 8.29 -19.39
CA GLY A 20 7.34 8.73 -19.58
C GLY A 20 7.76 8.80 -21.06
N ALA A 21 6.80 8.90 -21.97
CA ALA A 21 7.02 8.95 -23.42
C ALA A 21 7.40 10.35 -23.94
N LEU A 22 7.24 11.40 -23.12
CA LEU A 22 7.59 12.77 -23.48
C LEU A 22 9.10 13.04 -23.43
N SER A 23 9.58 13.95 -24.29
CA SER A 23 10.96 14.45 -24.24
C SER A 23 11.27 15.12 -22.88
N SER A 24 12.55 15.25 -22.51
CA SER A 24 12.93 15.88 -21.24
C SER A 24 12.45 17.33 -21.12
N ALA A 25 12.47 18.09 -22.22
CA ALA A 25 11.99 19.47 -22.27
C ALA A 25 10.46 19.53 -22.06
N GLN A 26 9.69 18.71 -22.78
CA GLN A 26 8.23 18.66 -22.63
C GLN A 26 7.82 18.20 -21.23
N ARG A 27 8.51 17.22 -20.63
CA ARG A 27 8.24 16.80 -19.25
C ARG A 27 8.43 17.94 -18.26
N ALA A 28 9.44 18.80 -18.44
CA ALA A 28 9.64 19.95 -17.57
C ALA A 28 8.50 20.97 -17.71
N GLU A 29 8.05 21.26 -18.93
CA GLU A 29 6.91 22.15 -19.18
C GLU A 29 5.61 21.61 -18.57
N VAL A 30 5.32 20.31 -18.75
CA VAL A 30 4.14 19.66 -18.15
C VAL A 30 4.22 19.67 -16.63
N ALA A 31 5.39 19.38 -16.05
CA ALA A 31 5.59 19.43 -14.60
C ALA A 31 5.33 20.83 -14.03
N GLU A 32 5.79 21.88 -14.70
CA GLU A 32 5.50 23.27 -14.31
C GLU A 32 4.01 23.59 -14.39
N HIS A 33 3.32 23.16 -15.45
CA HIS A 33 1.87 23.33 -15.58
C HIS A 33 1.10 22.61 -14.45
N LEU A 34 1.49 21.39 -14.11
CA LEU A 34 0.87 20.61 -13.04
C LEU A 34 1.01 21.27 -11.67
N LEU A 35 2.09 22.03 -11.41
CA LEU A 35 2.21 22.80 -10.17
C LEU A 35 1.15 23.90 -10.06
N ALA A 36 0.76 24.50 -11.19
CA ALA A 36 -0.20 25.60 -11.25
C ALA A 36 -1.66 25.15 -11.44
N CYS A 37 -1.92 24.01 -12.10
CA CYS A 37 -3.27 23.58 -12.46
C CYS A 37 -3.76 22.41 -11.59
N LEU A 38 -4.77 22.67 -10.73
CA LEU A 38 -5.41 21.62 -9.92
C LEU A 38 -6.17 20.58 -10.77
N ILE A 39 -6.82 21.02 -11.84
CA ILE A 39 -7.65 20.15 -12.70
C ILE A 39 -6.76 19.12 -13.41
N CYS A 40 -5.66 19.54 -14.03
CA CYS A 40 -4.74 18.61 -14.69
C CYS A 40 -4.02 17.67 -13.71
N ARG A 41 -3.81 18.09 -12.46
CA ARG A 41 -3.31 17.19 -11.41
C ARG A 41 -4.31 16.10 -11.04
N ALA A 42 -5.59 16.45 -10.93
CA ALA A 42 -6.65 15.46 -10.66
C ALA A 42 -6.72 14.44 -11.82
N ALA A 43 -6.72 14.92 -13.07
CA ALA A 43 -6.68 14.06 -14.25
C ALA A 43 -5.45 13.13 -14.26
N LEU A 44 -4.25 13.63 -13.94
CA LEU A 44 -3.05 12.80 -13.86
C LEU A 44 -3.18 11.71 -12.77
N ALA A 45 -3.73 12.06 -11.60
CA ALA A 45 -3.94 11.11 -10.50
C ALA A 45 -4.93 9.99 -10.89
N GLU A 46 -5.97 10.30 -11.67
CA GLU A 46 -6.89 9.30 -12.21
C GLU A 46 -6.20 8.32 -13.16
N VAL A 47 -5.34 8.82 -14.06
CA VAL A 47 -4.54 7.99 -14.98
C VAL A 47 -3.59 7.08 -14.21
N GLU A 48 -2.89 7.60 -13.19
CA GLU A 48 -2.01 6.81 -12.33
C GLU A 48 -2.78 5.74 -11.54
N ALA A 49 -3.97 6.06 -11.02
CA ALA A 49 -4.83 5.10 -10.33
C ALA A 49 -5.34 3.99 -11.26
N LEU A 50 -5.66 4.32 -12.52
CA LEU A 50 -6.01 3.33 -13.54
C LEU A 50 -4.82 2.40 -13.86
N ARG A 51 -3.61 2.96 -13.98
CA ARG A 51 -2.39 2.19 -14.22
C ARG A 51 -2.06 1.25 -13.07
N ALA A 52 -2.23 1.70 -11.82
CA ALA A 52 -2.04 0.87 -10.64
C ALA A 52 -3.00 -0.32 -10.62
N ARG A 53 -4.30 -0.10 -10.85
CA ARG A 53 -5.31 -1.18 -10.94
C ARG A 53 -5.00 -2.16 -12.08
N THR A 54 -4.60 -1.64 -13.25
CA THR A 54 -4.24 -2.47 -14.39
C THR A 54 -3.01 -3.32 -14.09
N SER A 55 -2.01 -2.76 -13.41
CA SER A 55 -0.80 -3.47 -13.00
C SER A 55 -1.11 -4.58 -11.98
N GLU A 56 -2.06 -4.35 -11.07
CA GLU A 56 -2.54 -5.35 -10.12
C GLU A 56 -3.27 -6.50 -10.82
N LEU A 57 -4.18 -6.19 -11.76
CA LEU A 57 -4.87 -7.20 -12.56
C LEU A 57 -3.89 -8.02 -13.41
N LEU A 58 -2.89 -7.37 -14.00
CA LEU A 58 -1.83 -8.04 -14.75
C LEU A 58 -0.96 -8.89 -13.84
N ALA A 59 -0.68 -8.49 -12.60
CA ALA A 59 0.07 -9.31 -11.66
C ALA A 59 -0.69 -10.60 -11.29
N ILE A 60 -2.02 -10.55 -11.21
CA ILE A 60 -2.88 -11.73 -10.99
C ILE A 60 -2.95 -12.61 -12.24
N ALA A 61 -3.10 -11.99 -13.41
CA ALA A 61 -3.23 -12.71 -14.67
C ALA A 61 -1.90 -13.27 -15.19
N THR A 62 -0.77 -12.70 -14.78
CA THR A 62 0.56 -13.18 -15.15
C THR A 62 0.68 -14.60 -14.58
N PRO A 63 0.68 -15.64 -15.43
CA PRO A 63 0.83 -17.00 -14.94
C PRO A 63 2.10 -17.01 -14.09
N PRO A 64 2.09 -17.66 -12.91
CA PRO A 64 3.26 -17.70 -12.07
C PRO A 64 4.37 -18.12 -13.00
N GLN A 65 5.34 -17.21 -13.22
CA GLN A 65 6.54 -17.56 -13.92
C GLN A 65 7.07 -18.66 -13.03
N ARG A 66 6.79 -19.92 -13.40
CA ARG A 66 7.53 -21.07 -12.91
C ARG A 66 8.91 -20.60 -13.20
N ARG A 67 9.60 -20.14 -12.16
CA ARG A 67 11.01 -19.84 -12.26
C ARG A 67 11.47 -21.08 -12.99
N ARG A 68 11.91 -20.91 -14.22
CA ARG A 68 13.01 -21.71 -14.70
C ARG A 68 14.12 -21.31 -13.72
N GLN A 69 14.02 -21.82 -12.48
CA GLN A 69 15.08 -22.57 -11.90
C GLN A 69 15.48 -23.47 -13.07
N GLY A 70 16.37 -22.94 -13.91
CA GLY A 70 17.47 -23.74 -14.31
C GLY A 70 17.92 -24.36 -13.01
N THR A 71 17.46 -25.58 -12.75
CA THR A 71 18.41 -26.66 -12.62
C THR A 71 19.56 -26.27 -13.52
N ALA A 72 20.54 -25.64 -12.87
CA ALA A 72 21.76 -25.21 -13.49
C ALA A 72 22.28 -26.48 -14.15
N LEU A 73 22.05 -26.62 -15.44
CA LEU A 73 22.61 -27.67 -16.26
C LEU A 73 24.07 -27.31 -16.54
N GLN A 74 24.77 -26.73 -15.56
CA GLN A 74 26.18 -26.40 -15.46
C GLN A 74 26.44 -26.17 -13.95
N PRO A 75 27.01 -27.16 -13.22
CA PRO A 75 28.39 -27.62 -13.44
C PRO A 75 28.59 -29.15 -13.34
N ALA A 76 27.56 -29.97 -13.57
CA ALA A 76 27.73 -31.43 -13.53
C ALA A 76 28.75 -31.96 -14.57
N ALA A 77 28.95 -31.24 -15.68
CA ALA A 77 29.99 -31.55 -16.67
C ALA A 77 31.41 -31.24 -16.16
N GLU A 78 31.60 -30.13 -15.44
CA GLU A 78 32.91 -29.80 -14.86
C GLU A 78 33.22 -30.66 -13.63
N GLU A 79 32.24 -30.95 -12.79
CA GLU A 79 32.42 -31.80 -11.62
C GLU A 79 32.65 -33.27 -12.01
N SER A 80 31.98 -33.77 -13.06
CA SER A 80 32.27 -35.09 -13.61
C SER A 80 33.63 -35.16 -14.31
N ALA A 81 34.10 -34.08 -14.95
CA ALA A 81 35.47 -33.99 -15.48
C ALA A 81 36.52 -33.98 -14.35
N ARG A 82 36.27 -33.23 -13.26
CA ARG A 82 37.15 -33.18 -12.07
C ARG A 82 37.22 -34.53 -11.35
N LEU A 83 36.10 -35.21 -11.19
CA LEU A 83 36.04 -36.55 -10.59
C LEU A 83 36.68 -37.63 -11.47
N ARG A 84 36.61 -37.50 -12.81
CA ARG A 84 37.36 -38.40 -13.73
C ARG A 84 38.87 -38.19 -13.63
N ALA A 85 39.34 -36.94 -13.50
CA ALA A 85 40.76 -36.65 -13.30
C ALA A 85 41.30 -37.23 -11.98
N LEU A 86 40.53 -37.12 -10.89
CA LEU A 86 40.91 -37.70 -9.59
C LEU A 86 40.88 -39.24 -9.58
N ARG A 87 39.93 -39.89 -10.26
CA ARG A 87 39.91 -41.37 -10.35
C ARG A 87 41.16 -41.95 -11.03
N LEU A 88 41.77 -41.23 -11.97
CA LEU A 88 42.99 -41.68 -12.63
C LEU A 88 44.24 -41.53 -11.74
N THR A 89 44.29 -40.55 -10.84
CA THR A 89 45.41 -40.40 -9.89
C THR A 89 45.34 -41.44 -8.77
N PHE A 90 44.16 -41.72 -8.21
CA PHE A 90 44.00 -42.74 -7.17
C PHE A 90 44.26 -44.18 -7.65
N ARG A 91 44.03 -44.48 -8.94
CA ARG A 91 44.36 -45.80 -9.52
C ARG A 91 45.86 -46.09 -9.59
N ARG A 92 46.72 -45.06 -9.67
CA ARG A 92 48.19 -45.24 -9.65
C ARG A 92 48.74 -45.39 -8.23
N VAL A 93 48.10 -44.81 -7.22
CA VAL A 93 48.55 -44.88 -5.81
C VAL A 93 48.07 -46.15 -5.11
N GLY A 94 46.90 -46.68 -5.49
CA GLY A 94 46.27 -47.85 -4.85
C GLY A 94 46.98 -49.21 -5.01
N ARG A 95 48.10 -49.30 -5.76
CA ARG A 95 48.86 -50.56 -5.91
C ARG A 95 50.02 -50.73 -4.92
N ARG A 96 50.31 -49.74 -4.05
CA ARG A 96 51.46 -49.83 -3.11
C ARG A 96 51.15 -49.58 -1.64
N ALA A 97 49.88 -49.45 -1.24
CA ALA A 97 49.54 -48.94 0.10
C ALA A 97 48.66 -49.82 1.02
N PRO A 98 48.72 -51.18 1.04
CA PRO A 98 48.03 -51.93 2.09
C PRO A 98 48.91 -52.34 3.30
N ILE A 99 50.15 -51.84 3.45
CA ILE A 99 51.03 -52.28 4.57
C ILE A 99 51.06 -51.28 5.75
N ALA A 100 50.66 -50.01 5.58
CA ALA A 100 50.86 -48.98 6.62
C ALA A 100 49.65 -48.72 7.55
N ALA A 101 48.43 -49.17 7.20
CA ALA A 101 47.21 -48.78 7.93
C ALA A 101 46.91 -49.63 9.18
N ALA A 102 47.57 -50.76 9.39
CA ALA A 102 47.32 -51.65 10.53
C ALA A 102 47.95 -51.17 11.85
N ALA A 103 48.95 -50.26 11.81
CA ALA A 103 49.68 -49.84 13.01
C ALA A 103 49.00 -48.69 13.79
N ALA A 104 48.14 -47.88 13.16
CA ALA A 104 47.58 -46.68 13.79
C ALA A 104 46.36 -46.96 14.69
N LEU A 105 45.66 -48.08 14.50
CA LEU A 105 44.45 -48.41 15.26
C LEU A 105 44.73 -49.03 16.65
N LEU A 106 45.96 -49.44 16.94
CA LEU A 106 46.32 -50.01 18.26
C LEU A 106 46.73 -48.94 19.30
N VAL A 107 47.03 -47.71 18.89
CA VAL A 107 47.47 -46.65 19.83
C VAL A 107 46.28 -45.87 20.41
N PHE A 108 45.14 -45.82 19.71
CA PHE A 108 43.98 -45.01 20.15
C PHE A 108 43.09 -45.68 21.20
N SER A 109 43.11 -47.01 21.34
CA SER A 109 42.28 -47.71 22.35
C SER A 109 42.87 -47.71 23.75
N ALA A 110 44.18 -47.46 23.91
CA ALA A 110 44.84 -47.46 25.22
C ALA A 110 44.66 -46.14 26.00
N ALA A 111 44.40 -45.01 25.32
CA ALA A 111 44.29 -43.71 25.97
C ALA A 111 42.89 -43.41 26.56
N SER A 112 41.84 -44.09 26.10
CA SER A 112 40.46 -43.80 26.52
C SER A 112 40.05 -44.44 27.86
N GLN A 113 40.78 -45.42 28.39
CA GLN A 113 40.43 -46.11 29.64
C GLN A 113 40.94 -45.42 30.92
N LEU A 114 41.91 -44.51 30.83
CA LEU A 114 42.47 -43.81 32.00
C LEU A 114 41.76 -42.50 32.36
N ALA A 115 40.88 -41.97 31.51
CA ALA A 115 40.23 -40.67 31.73
C ALA A 115 38.88 -40.74 32.49
N TRP A 116 38.42 -41.93 32.88
CA TRP A 116 37.07 -42.12 33.48
C TRP A 116 37.06 -42.42 34.99
N GLN A 117 38.22 -42.52 35.66
CA GLN A 117 38.24 -42.85 37.10
C GLN A 117 38.30 -41.65 38.06
N ASP A 118 38.40 -40.40 37.57
CA ASP A 118 38.68 -39.24 38.45
C ASP A 118 37.54 -38.21 38.56
N ARG A 119 36.27 -38.64 38.48
CA ARG A 119 35.12 -37.79 38.80
C ARG A 119 34.17 -38.45 39.78
N GLY A 120 34.61 -38.55 41.02
CA GLY A 120 33.76 -38.75 42.19
C GLY A 120 33.92 -37.55 43.14
N ALA A 121 32.78 -36.99 43.55
CA ALA A 121 32.59 -35.99 44.61
C ALA A 121 32.91 -34.53 44.26
N GLU A 122 31.87 -33.75 43.94
CA GLU A 122 31.54 -32.52 44.69
C GLU A 122 30.20 -31.90 44.25
N GLY A 123 29.36 -31.60 45.23
CA GLY A 123 28.77 -30.26 45.36
C GLY A 123 27.55 -29.90 44.52
N ILE A 124 26.37 -30.10 45.12
CA ILE A 124 25.11 -29.43 44.82
C ILE A 124 25.27 -27.91 44.99
N GLN A 125 24.87 -27.09 44.01
CA GLN A 125 23.93 -25.94 44.14
C GLN A 125 24.02 -24.93 42.97
N SER A 126 22.86 -24.33 42.71
CA SER A 126 22.63 -23.01 42.14
C SER A 126 22.14 -22.92 40.69
N THR A 127 20.82 -22.79 40.63
CA THR A 127 20.00 -22.07 39.67
C THR A 127 20.67 -20.80 39.12
N ARG A 128 20.82 -20.72 37.77
CA ARG A 128 20.71 -19.45 37.04
C ARG A 128 20.35 -19.67 35.58
N THR A 129 19.41 -18.84 35.14
CA THR A 129 18.75 -18.77 33.84
C THR A 129 19.71 -18.40 32.69
N PRO A 130 19.53 -18.95 31.48
CA PRO A 130 20.29 -18.51 30.32
C PRO A 130 19.73 -17.18 29.79
N ARG A 131 20.54 -16.13 29.87
CA ARG A 131 20.36 -14.90 29.07
C ARG A 131 20.86 -15.17 27.66
N LEU A 132 19.99 -14.95 26.68
CA LEU A 132 20.30 -14.90 25.26
C LEU A 132 21.30 -13.76 24.98
N ALA A 133 22.54 -14.10 24.65
CA ALA A 133 23.52 -13.17 24.10
C ALA A 133 23.37 -13.15 22.57
N THR A 134 22.89 -12.03 22.05
CA THR A 134 22.88 -11.72 20.61
C THR A 134 24.28 -11.27 20.22
N ALA A 135 25.04 -12.13 19.54
CA ALA A 135 26.30 -11.75 18.91
C ALA A 135 26.00 -11.13 17.54
N PHE A 136 26.26 -9.83 17.39
CA PHE A 136 26.31 -9.15 16.10
C PHE A 136 27.54 -9.62 15.32
N VAL A 137 27.31 -10.22 14.16
CA VAL A 137 28.37 -10.49 13.18
C VAL A 137 28.61 -9.21 12.38
N ALA A 138 29.75 -8.57 12.63
CA ALA A 138 30.26 -7.49 11.81
C ALA A 138 30.79 -8.05 10.48
N SER A 139 30.37 -7.46 9.35
CA SER A 139 30.92 -7.77 8.02
C SER A 139 32.28 -7.09 7.85
N PRO A 140 33.35 -7.81 7.45
CA PRO A 140 34.59 -7.17 7.06
C PRO A 140 34.49 -6.60 5.63
N ALA A 141 34.82 -5.33 5.51
CA ALA A 141 35.07 -4.66 4.25
C ALA A 141 36.31 -5.26 3.58
N MET A 142 36.16 -5.72 2.33
CA MET A 142 37.29 -6.10 1.49
C MET A 142 37.81 -4.86 0.76
N VAL A 143 39.02 -4.47 1.15
CA VAL A 143 39.96 -3.65 0.40
C VAL A 143 40.50 -4.49 -0.75
N GLY A 144 40.43 -3.99 -1.97
CA GLY A 144 41.06 -4.59 -3.15
C GLY A 144 41.71 -3.51 -4.00
N ALA A 145 43.01 -3.32 -3.80
CA ALA A 145 43.87 -2.42 -4.56
C ALA A 145 44.65 -3.18 -5.65
N GLY A 146 44.81 -2.54 -6.82
CA GLY A 146 45.78 -2.89 -7.88
C GLY A 146 45.40 -4.11 -8.72
N LEU A 147 45.73 -4.25 -10.00
CA LEU A 147 46.70 -3.62 -10.89
C LEU A 147 46.38 -4.20 -12.28
N PHE A 148 46.31 -3.39 -13.35
CA PHE A 148 46.84 -3.71 -14.69
C PHE A 148 46.61 -2.50 -15.59
N GLY A 149 47.70 -1.91 -16.07
CA GLY A 149 47.69 -0.86 -17.08
C GLY A 149 47.75 -1.41 -18.50
N LEU A 150 47.43 -0.53 -19.46
CA LEU A 150 48.01 -0.30 -20.79
C LEU A 150 47.04 0.69 -21.48
N ARG A 151 47.36 1.99 -21.54
CA ARG A 151 48.18 2.70 -22.55
C ARG A 151 47.31 3.29 -23.68
N THR A 152 47.17 4.63 -23.59
CA THR A 152 47.10 5.71 -24.61
C THR A 152 46.15 5.52 -25.81
N ASP A 153 45.29 6.49 -26.14
CA ASP A 153 45.68 7.77 -26.72
C ASP A 153 44.76 8.97 -26.38
N SER A 154 45.37 10.14 -26.56
CA SER A 154 45.02 11.54 -26.28
C SER A 154 43.86 12.17 -27.09
N VAL A 155 43.21 13.21 -26.53
CA VAL A 155 42.74 14.53 -27.11
C VAL A 155 41.65 15.15 -26.18
N PRO A 156 41.55 16.49 -26.00
CA PRO A 156 41.84 17.17 -24.75
C PRO A 156 40.61 17.58 -23.92
N ALA A 157 40.90 17.81 -22.64
CA ALA A 157 40.02 18.34 -21.62
C ALA A 157 39.84 19.87 -21.73
N ALA A 158 38.59 20.33 -21.66
CA ALA A 158 38.19 21.59 -21.02
C ALA A 158 36.65 21.76 -20.97
N ALA A 159 35.94 20.96 -20.16
CA ALA A 159 34.54 21.27 -19.79
C ALA A 159 33.96 20.56 -18.53
N ASP A 160 34.65 19.59 -17.91
CA ASP A 160 33.95 18.65 -17.00
C ASP A 160 34.23 18.78 -15.49
N SER A 161 34.81 19.89 -15.02
CA SER A 161 35.03 20.08 -13.56
C SER A 161 33.80 20.54 -12.78
N ILE A 162 32.68 20.86 -13.44
CA ILE A 162 31.43 21.27 -12.77
C ILE A 162 30.48 20.06 -12.58
N SER A 163 30.44 19.12 -13.52
CA SER A 163 29.55 17.93 -13.45
C SER A 163 29.97 16.90 -12.41
N ALA A 164 31.27 16.80 -12.09
CA ALA A 164 31.75 15.86 -11.08
C ALA A 164 31.39 16.27 -9.64
N ARG A 165 31.14 17.55 -9.37
CA ARG A 165 30.77 18.05 -8.03
C ARG A 165 29.28 17.88 -7.72
N THR A 166 28.41 17.97 -8.73
CA THR A 166 26.96 17.80 -8.60
C THR A 166 26.52 16.34 -8.39
N LEU A 167 27.26 15.37 -8.93
CA LEU A 167 26.96 13.94 -8.74
C LEU A 167 27.33 13.40 -7.33
N THR A 168 28.29 14.03 -6.63
CA THR A 168 28.63 13.68 -5.24
C THR A 168 27.64 14.18 -4.19
N LEU A 169 26.77 15.16 -4.52
CA LEU A 169 25.71 15.62 -3.62
C LEU A 169 24.41 14.84 -3.80
N ALA A 170 24.14 14.31 -5.00
CA ALA A 170 22.96 13.48 -5.26
C ALA A 170 23.06 12.08 -4.61
N SER A 171 24.26 11.51 -4.45
CA SER A 171 24.44 10.17 -3.88
C SER A 171 24.37 10.10 -2.34
N ARG A 172 24.33 11.24 -1.65
CA ARG A 172 24.14 11.30 -0.18
C ARG A 172 22.68 11.46 0.27
N ALA A 173 21.75 11.73 -0.64
CA ALA A 173 20.32 11.87 -0.32
C ALA A 173 19.57 10.51 -0.26
N ALA A 174 20.20 9.40 -0.61
CA ALA A 174 19.62 8.06 -0.60
C ALA A 174 19.96 7.26 0.68
N MET A 175 20.14 7.92 1.83
CA MET A 175 20.26 7.23 3.12
C MET A 175 18.89 7.08 3.76
N ALA A 176 18.59 5.82 4.10
CA ALA A 176 17.42 5.27 4.78
C ALA A 176 16.64 6.23 5.72
N PRO A 177 15.31 6.12 5.80
CA PRO A 177 14.51 6.90 6.74
C PRO A 177 14.95 6.59 8.16
N ARG A 178 15.70 7.52 8.76
CA ARG A 178 15.91 7.53 10.21
C ARG A 178 14.62 8.01 10.85
N VAL A 179 13.90 7.08 11.46
CA VAL A 179 12.86 7.40 12.45
C VAL A 179 13.58 8.11 13.59
N ILE A 180 13.50 9.44 13.62
CA ILE A 180 13.85 10.21 14.81
C ILE A 180 12.73 9.93 15.81
N THR A 181 12.93 8.95 16.69
CA THR A 181 12.13 8.85 17.91
C THR A 181 12.52 10.02 18.80
N THR A 182 11.89 11.17 18.61
CA THR A 182 11.86 12.20 19.66
C THR A 182 11.04 11.63 20.80
N SER A 183 11.71 11.11 21.82
CA SER A 183 11.10 10.86 23.13
C SER A 183 10.71 12.21 23.72
N VAL A 184 9.47 12.63 23.48
CA VAL A 184 8.86 13.79 24.12
C VAL A 184 8.70 13.45 25.60
N PRO A 185 9.19 14.30 26.53
CA PRO A 185 9.03 14.05 27.95
C PRO A 185 7.54 13.94 28.29
N ALA A 186 7.22 12.96 29.15
CA ALA A 186 5.88 12.70 29.67
C ALA A 186 5.38 13.87 30.54
N GLY A 187 5.01 14.98 29.90
CA GLY A 187 4.27 16.07 30.50
C GLY A 187 2.78 15.86 30.21
N GLY A 188 1.99 15.63 31.25
CA GLY A 188 0.54 15.49 31.17
C GLY A 188 -0.09 16.69 30.48
N GLY A 189 -0.50 16.50 29.22
CA GLY A 189 -1.10 17.53 28.40
C GLY A 189 -2.13 16.91 27.47
N ASN A 190 -3.37 17.34 27.64
CA ASN A 190 -4.57 17.03 26.87
C ASN A 190 -4.31 16.35 25.52
N ARG A 191 -4.76 15.09 25.43
CA ARG A 191 -4.88 14.28 24.21
C ARG A 191 -5.81 14.99 23.23
N ARG A 192 -5.28 15.96 22.47
CA ARG A 192 -5.91 16.44 21.24
C ARG A 192 -5.86 15.26 20.27
N THR A 193 -6.92 14.47 20.27
CA THR A 193 -7.28 13.61 19.15
C THR A 193 -7.17 14.48 17.91
N LEU A 194 -6.26 14.12 16.99
CA LEU A 194 -6.37 14.54 15.61
C LEU A 194 -7.77 14.08 15.18
N ALA A 195 -8.74 14.99 15.25
CA ALA A 195 -10.03 14.81 14.61
C ALA A 195 -9.68 14.60 13.14
N ALA A 196 -9.74 13.36 12.68
CA ALA A 196 -9.71 13.05 11.27
C ALA A 196 -10.70 14.01 10.62
N MET A 197 -10.19 14.95 9.82
CA MET A 197 -11.02 15.94 9.16
C MET A 197 -12.05 15.15 8.38
N ASP A 198 -13.30 15.26 8.81
CA ASP A 198 -14.43 14.62 8.16
C ASP A 198 -14.62 15.38 6.84
N PRO A 199 -14.26 14.79 5.69
CA PRO A 199 -14.17 15.51 4.42
C PRO A 199 -15.54 16.01 3.95
N MET A 200 -16.62 15.41 4.47
CA MET A 200 -17.99 15.86 4.26
C MET A 200 -18.39 17.10 5.10
N ILE A 201 -17.50 17.58 5.98
CA ILE A 201 -17.61 18.91 6.61
C ILE A 201 -16.97 19.98 5.72
N THR A 202 -16.03 19.60 4.83
CA THR A 202 -15.25 20.56 4.04
C THR A 202 -15.89 20.89 2.70
N VAL A 203 -16.61 19.95 2.10
CA VAL A 203 -17.54 20.25 1.00
C VAL A 203 -18.82 20.75 1.64
N ASP A 204 -18.98 22.06 1.75
CA ASP A 204 -20.11 22.70 2.41
C ASP A 204 -21.43 22.28 1.73
N PRO A 205 -22.14 21.25 2.22
CA PRO A 205 -23.37 20.82 1.62
C PRO A 205 -24.51 21.68 2.18
N THR A 206 -24.26 22.79 2.87
CA THR A 206 -25.28 23.51 3.65
C THR A 206 -26.34 24.24 2.83
N ALA A 207 -26.23 24.29 1.51
CA ALA A 207 -27.33 24.77 0.68
C ALA A 207 -28.51 23.76 0.74
N GLY A 208 -29.35 23.90 1.76
CA GLY A 208 -30.61 23.18 1.95
C GLY A 208 -30.56 21.95 2.87
N TRP A 209 -29.40 21.53 3.37
CA TRP A 209 -29.31 20.42 4.33
C TRP A 209 -29.39 20.92 5.78
N GLN A 210 -30.30 20.32 6.55
CA GLN A 210 -30.52 20.60 7.96
C GLN A 210 -30.11 19.40 8.81
N THR A 211 -29.33 19.63 9.86
CA THR A 211 -29.04 18.60 10.86
C THR A 211 -30.30 18.29 11.66
N ALA A 212 -30.62 17.02 11.82
CA ALA A 212 -31.78 16.55 12.57
C ALA A 212 -31.38 15.44 13.55
N SER A 213 -32.16 15.25 14.61
CA SER A 213 -32.03 14.05 15.43
C SER A 213 -32.60 12.84 14.68
N TRP A 214 -32.16 11.63 15.04
CA TRP A 214 -32.70 10.39 14.45
C TRP A 214 -34.23 10.30 14.58
N GLN A 215 -34.79 10.69 15.73
CA GLN A 215 -36.23 10.67 15.95
C GLN A 215 -36.95 11.71 15.08
N GLU A 216 -36.38 12.89 14.89
CA GLU A 216 -36.95 13.91 14.01
C GLU A 216 -36.93 13.48 12.55
N ALA A 217 -35.82 12.91 12.08
CA ALA A 217 -35.71 12.34 10.74
C ALA A 217 -36.76 11.26 10.47
N ARG A 218 -37.02 10.39 11.45
CA ARG A 218 -38.11 9.42 11.38
C ARG A 218 -39.46 10.09 11.30
N ARG A 219 -39.76 11.07 12.14
CA ARG A 219 -41.05 11.81 12.08
C ARG A 219 -41.29 12.45 10.72
N GLN A 220 -40.30 13.18 10.20
CA GLN A 220 -40.41 13.86 8.91
C GLN A 220 -40.50 12.88 7.73
N SER A 221 -39.93 11.69 7.87
CA SER A 221 -39.91 10.66 6.85
C SER A 221 -41.01 9.59 7.03
N ARG A 222 -42.12 9.93 7.71
CA ARG A 222 -43.25 9.03 7.97
C ARG A 222 -42.84 7.69 8.63
N ASN A 223 -41.93 7.77 9.60
CA ASN A 223 -41.29 6.67 10.37
C ASN A 223 -40.35 5.74 9.60
N THR A 224 -40.18 5.98 8.31
CA THR A 224 -39.30 5.23 7.43
C THR A 224 -38.01 6.02 7.23
N VAL A 225 -36.83 5.49 7.54
CA VAL A 225 -35.53 6.12 7.21
C VAL A 225 -34.54 4.98 6.97
N ALA A 226 -33.94 4.97 5.78
CA ALA A 226 -32.95 3.96 5.43
C ALA A 226 -31.73 4.04 6.37
N HIS A 227 -31.33 2.89 6.91
CA HIS A 227 -30.11 2.78 7.71
C HIS A 227 -29.54 1.35 7.62
N LEU A 228 -28.27 1.19 8.02
CA LEU A 228 -27.61 -0.09 8.14
C LEU A 228 -27.84 -0.69 9.53
N GLN A 229 -28.34 -1.92 9.57
CA GLN A 229 -28.62 -2.61 10.82
C GLN A 229 -27.33 -2.90 11.61
N GLY A 230 -27.40 -2.68 12.92
CA GLY A 230 -26.30 -2.97 13.85
C GLY A 230 -25.13 -1.99 13.78
N LEU A 231 -25.30 -0.84 13.12
CA LEU A 231 -24.36 0.28 13.16
C LEU A 231 -24.97 1.48 13.88
N THR A 232 -24.16 2.18 14.69
CA THR A 232 -24.61 3.35 15.44
C THR A 232 -24.79 4.54 14.50
N VAL A 233 -25.95 5.20 14.58
CA VAL A 233 -26.22 6.48 13.91
C VAL A 233 -25.52 7.60 14.67
N SER A 234 -24.68 8.34 13.96
CA SER A 234 -23.83 9.40 14.52
C SER A 234 -24.28 10.81 14.11
N ASP A 235 -24.80 10.98 12.90
CA ASP A 235 -25.34 12.24 12.39
C ASP A 235 -26.48 11.94 11.40
N VAL A 236 -27.47 12.83 11.33
CA VAL A 236 -28.56 12.75 10.35
C VAL A 236 -28.78 14.12 9.75
N ARG A 237 -28.80 14.19 8.43
CA ARG A 237 -29.09 15.40 7.68
C ARG A 237 -30.31 15.17 6.80
N LEU A 238 -31.18 16.17 6.75
CA LEU A 238 -32.40 16.17 5.95
C LEU A 238 -32.33 17.33 4.98
N ARG A 239 -32.78 17.12 3.74
CA ARG A 239 -33.00 18.18 2.77
C ARG A 239 -34.44 18.12 2.31
N THR A 240 -35.14 19.24 2.41
CA THR A 240 -36.52 19.34 1.94
C THR A 240 -36.54 19.18 0.42
N ASN A 241 -37.37 18.26 -0.08
CA ASN A 241 -37.57 18.08 -1.51
C ASN A 241 -38.35 19.28 -2.07
N GLN A 242 -37.86 19.89 -3.15
CA GLN A 242 -38.50 21.03 -3.81
C GLN A 242 -39.87 20.66 -4.41
N ALA A 243 -40.05 19.40 -4.83
CA ALA A 243 -41.32 18.90 -5.38
C ALA A 243 -42.40 18.65 -4.29
N GLY A 244 -42.07 18.92 -3.02
CA GLY A 244 -42.88 18.49 -1.88
C GLY A 244 -42.74 16.99 -1.62
N GLY A 245 -43.24 16.55 -0.46
CA GLY A 245 -43.17 15.14 -0.05
C GLY A 245 -42.05 14.85 0.95
N ARG A 246 -41.58 13.60 0.95
CA ARG A 246 -40.59 13.11 1.91
C ARG A 246 -39.23 13.81 1.69
N PRO A 247 -38.50 14.20 2.73
CA PRO A 247 -37.17 14.80 2.58
C PRO A 247 -36.16 13.79 2.03
N THR A 248 -35.13 14.27 1.33
CA THR A 248 -33.89 13.51 1.13
C THR A 248 -33.24 13.33 2.49
N ALA A 249 -32.89 12.11 2.87
CA ALA A 249 -32.22 11.83 4.14
C ALA A 249 -30.79 11.34 3.89
N MET A 250 -29.86 11.78 4.73
CA MET A 250 -28.48 11.32 4.73
C MET A 250 -28.09 10.97 6.17
N VAL A 251 -27.90 9.69 6.41
CA VAL A 251 -27.65 9.11 7.74
C VAL A 251 -26.20 8.67 7.80
N ARG A 252 -25.41 9.30 8.66
CA ARG A 252 -24.03 8.92 8.91
C ARG A 252 -23.97 7.87 10.01
N GLN A 253 -23.41 6.72 9.69
CA GLN A 253 -23.15 5.63 10.64
C GLN A 253 -21.65 5.35 10.71
N GLN A 254 -21.22 4.68 11.79
CA GLN A 254 -19.84 4.24 11.95
C GLN A 254 -19.74 2.73 11.82
N LEU A 255 -18.79 2.27 11.01
CA LEU A 255 -18.37 0.87 10.92
C LEU A 255 -17.60 0.47 12.19
N ARG A 256 -17.41 -0.83 12.40
CA ARG A 256 -16.71 -1.38 13.58
C ARG A 256 -15.25 -0.92 13.70
N ASP A 257 -14.64 -0.54 12.58
CA ASP A 257 -13.27 -0.03 12.51
C ASP A 257 -13.20 1.51 12.69
N GLY A 258 -14.33 2.16 12.96
CA GLY A 258 -14.45 3.61 13.16
C GLY A 258 -14.59 4.42 11.87
N ARG A 259 -14.57 3.79 10.69
CA ARG A 259 -14.80 4.51 9.42
C ARG A 259 -16.26 4.92 9.29
N ALA A 260 -16.50 6.10 8.73
CA ALA A 260 -17.85 6.58 8.45
C ALA A 260 -18.41 5.93 7.18
N VAL A 261 -19.71 5.64 7.20
CA VAL A 261 -20.52 5.27 6.04
C VAL A 261 -21.78 6.12 6.05
N TRP A 262 -22.16 6.64 4.89
CA TRP A 262 -23.36 7.44 4.72
C TRP A 262 -24.42 6.62 3.99
N VAL A 263 -25.61 6.53 4.56
CA VAL A 263 -26.81 5.99 3.90
C VAL A 263 -27.58 7.18 3.38
N ILE A 264 -27.71 7.28 2.05
CA ILE A 264 -28.36 8.40 1.39
C ILE A 264 -29.63 7.88 0.75
N GLU A 265 -30.71 8.57 1.02
CA GLU A 265 -32.04 8.26 0.55
C GLU A 265 -32.64 9.47 -0.14
N GLY A 266 -33.09 9.29 -1.39
CA GLY A 266 -33.61 10.38 -2.22
C GLY A 266 -34.36 9.88 -3.45
N THR A 267 -34.81 10.84 -4.26
CA THR A 267 -35.16 10.60 -5.67
C THR A 267 -33.90 10.43 -6.53
N GLU A 268 -34.06 9.95 -7.76
CA GLU A 268 -32.96 9.82 -8.73
C GLU A 268 -32.23 11.15 -8.96
N ALA A 269 -32.96 12.22 -9.27
CA ALA A 269 -32.39 13.55 -9.49
C ALA A 269 -31.63 14.09 -8.26
N GLU A 270 -32.12 13.80 -7.05
CA GLU A 270 -31.47 14.21 -5.81
C GLU A 270 -30.17 13.43 -5.57
N LEU A 271 -30.19 12.12 -5.81
CA LEU A 271 -29.02 11.24 -5.69
C LEU A 271 -27.96 11.58 -6.74
N ASP A 272 -28.32 11.93 -7.97
CA ASP A 272 -27.36 12.36 -9.00
C ASP A 272 -26.61 13.65 -8.58
N GLY A 273 -27.32 14.56 -7.90
CA GLY A 273 -26.71 15.75 -7.30
C GLY A 273 -25.71 15.38 -6.20
N VAL A 274 -26.09 14.46 -5.32
CA VAL A 274 -25.22 13.99 -4.22
C VAL A 274 -24.03 13.18 -4.75
N ALA A 275 -24.24 12.33 -5.75
CA ALA A 275 -23.21 11.50 -6.37
C ALA A 275 -22.07 12.36 -6.94
N ARG A 276 -22.40 13.40 -7.72
CA ARG A 276 -21.40 14.34 -8.26
C ARG A 276 -20.60 15.05 -7.18
N MET A 277 -21.25 15.43 -6.09
CA MET A 277 -20.60 16.06 -4.94
C MET A 277 -19.64 15.09 -4.23
N LEU A 278 -20.05 13.84 -4.03
CA LEU A 278 -19.23 12.81 -3.39
C LEU A 278 -18.05 12.39 -4.26
N ASP A 279 -18.26 12.27 -5.57
CA ASP A 279 -17.24 11.96 -6.56
C ASP A 279 -16.13 13.03 -6.55
N ALA A 280 -16.52 14.31 -6.55
CA ALA A 280 -15.58 15.43 -6.37
C ALA A 280 -14.80 15.40 -5.04
N SER A 281 -15.30 14.66 -4.04
CA SER A 281 -14.67 14.46 -2.73
C SER A 281 -13.84 13.16 -2.64
N GLY A 282 -13.79 12.38 -3.72
CA GLY A 282 -13.17 11.05 -3.75
C GLY A 282 -13.90 10.01 -2.89
N ILE A 283 -15.19 10.22 -2.59
CA ILE A 283 -16.02 9.27 -1.84
C ILE A 283 -16.78 8.41 -2.85
N THR A 284 -16.54 7.10 -2.82
CA THR A 284 -17.26 6.15 -3.67
C THR A 284 -18.72 6.01 -3.22
N MET A 285 -19.65 5.92 -4.17
CA MET A 285 -21.05 5.61 -3.94
C MET A 285 -21.42 4.23 -4.51
N SER A 286 -22.26 3.49 -3.81
CA SER A 286 -22.81 2.20 -4.27
C SER A 286 -23.79 2.41 -5.42
N THR A 287 -24.14 1.32 -6.11
CA THR A 287 -25.25 1.34 -7.06
C THR A 287 -26.54 1.66 -6.30
N PRO A 288 -27.35 2.66 -6.72
CA PRO A 288 -28.62 2.95 -6.05
C PRO A 288 -29.57 1.75 -6.11
N ARG A 289 -30.23 1.46 -4.98
CA ARG A 289 -31.27 0.44 -4.88
C ARG A 289 -32.63 1.09 -4.68
N ARG A 290 -33.64 0.57 -5.38
CA ARG A 290 -35.03 0.95 -5.14
C ARG A 290 -35.48 0.52 -3.76
N GLY A 291 -35.91 1.49 -2.96
CA GLY A 291 -36.63 1.27 -1.71
C GLY A 291 -38.13 1.39 -1.90
N ARG A 292 -38.90 0.78 -0.98
CA ARG A 292 -40.34 1.02 -0.82
C ARG A 292 -40.59 1.63 0.56
N PRO A 293 -41.65 2.42 0.77
CA PRO A 293 -42.60 2.90 -0.22
C PRO A 293 -41.98 3.95 -1.17
N ASP A 294 -42.55 4.09 -2.38
CA ASP A 294 -42.17 5.17 -3.31
C ASP A 294 -42.57 6.54 -2.72
N TYR A 295 -42.00 7.62 -3.24
CA TYR A 295 -42.37 8.98 -2.82
C TYR A 295 -43.84 9.24 -3.19
N ILE A 296 -44.58 9.86 -2.27
CA ILE A 296 -45.95 10.34 -2.50
C ILE A 296 -45.89 11.87 -2.51
N GLY A 297 -46.57 12.49 -3.47
CA GLY A 297 -46.61 13.93 -3.63
C GLY A 297 -47.33 14.65 -2.48
N PRO A 298 -47.30 15.99 -2.46
CA PRO A 298 -47.89 16.80 -1.41
C PRO A 298 -49.41 16.58 -1.20
N ASP A 299 -50.15 16.20 -2.24
CA ASP A 299 -51.61 15.98 -2.19
C ASP A 299 -52.00 14.51 -1.99
N ASP A 300 -51.08 13.67 -1.51
CA ASP A 300 -51.20 12.20 -1.52
C ASP A 300 -51.40 11.60 -2.92
N ALA A 301 -51.30 12.44 -3.97
CA ALA A 301 -51.28 12.02 -5.35
C ALA A 301 -50.00 11.23 -5.62
N PRO A 302 -50.07 10.09 -6.33
CA PRO A 302 -48.92 9.28 -6.64
C PRO A 302 -48.05 9.99 -7.69
N VAL A 303 -47.19 10.91 -7.23
CA VAL A 303 -46.01 11.32 -7.99
C VAL A 303 -45.08 10.13 -7.93
N ARG A 304 -45.20 9.21 -8.90
CA ARG A 304 -44.43 7.95 -8.97
C ARG A 304 -42.93 8.25 -9.15
N THR A 305 -42.31 8.79 -8.12
CA THR A 305 -40.88 9.02 -8.03
C THR A 305 -40.31 7.89 -7.20
N ILE A 306 -39.43 7.13 -7.83
CA ILE A 306 -38.86 5.92 -7.27
C ILE A 306 -38.01 6.33 -6.06
N ARG A 307 -38.30 5.75 -4.88
CA ARG A 307 -37.43 5.90 -3.72
C ARG A 307 -36.15 5.14 -3.99
N LEU A 308 -35.01 5.81 -3.94
CA LEU A 308 -33.71 5.21 -4.14
C LEU A 308 -32.86 5.40 -2.88
N VAL A 309 -32.04 4.38 -2.61
CA VAL A 309 -31.12 4.35 -1.49
C VAL A 309 -29.75 3.95 -1.98
N ALA A 310 -28.72 4.70 -1.58
CA ALA A 310 -27.33 4.40 -1.88
C ALA A 310 -26.47 4.50 -0.62
N LEU A 311 -25.33 3.81 -0.62
CA LEU A 311 -24.30 3.94 0.38
C LEU A 311 -23.13 4.74 -0.16
N ALA A 312 -22.49 5.55 0.66
CA ALA A 312 -21.25 6.23 0.33
C ALA A 312 -20.22 6.01 1.43
N ALA A 313 -18.97 5.73 1.07
CA ALA A 313 -17.84 5.69 2.00
C ALA A 313 -16.49 5.67 1.25
N TYR A 314 -15.39 5.77 1.99
CA TYR A 314 -14.04 5.44 1.51
C TYR A 314 -13.84 3.92 1.44
N LEU A 315 -14.65 3.28 0.60
CA LEU A 315 -14.64 1.83 0.34
C LEU A 315 -14.75 1.57 -1.17
N PRO A 316 -14.23 0.43 -1.65
CA PRO A 316 -14.52 -0.01 -3.01
C PRO A 316 -16.03 -0.20 -3.23
N ILE A 317 -16.49 0.07 -4.45
CA ILE A 317 -17.92 -0.03 -4.80
C ILE A 317 -18.51 -1.41 -4.51
N ASP A 318 -17.74 -2.48 -4.73
CA ASP A 318 -18.17 -3.85 -4.46
C ASP A 318 -18.40 -4.11 -2.96
N SER A 319 -17.55 -3.53 -2.10
CA SER A 319 -17.71 -3.60 -0.65
C SER A 319 -18.95 -2.84 -0.17
N LEU A 320 -19.24 -1.70 -0.78
CA LEU A 320 -20.46 -0.93 -0.50
C LEU A 320 -21.71 -1.70 -0.94
N ASN A 321 -21.69 -2.28 -2.14
CA ASN A 321 -22.79 -3.09 -2.66
C ASN A 321 -23.06 -4.32 -1.79
N ALA A 322 -22.00 -5.01 -1.32
CA ALA A 322 -22.12 -6.12 -0.38
C ALA A 322 -22.72 -5.67 0.97
N LEU A 323 -22.21 -4.57 1.54
CA LEU A 323 -22.70 -4.03 2.81
C LEU A 323 -24.18 -3.64 2.72
N MET A 324 -24.58 -3.04 1.60
CA MET A 324 -25.96 -2.70 1.31
C MET A 324 -26.85 -3.94 1.19
N ALA A 325 -26.36 -5.01 0.55
CA ALA A 325 -27.13 -6.25 0.41
C ALA A 325 -27.36 -6.97 1.74
N GLU A 326 -26.39 -6.93 2.64
CA GLU A 326 -26.46 -7.65 3.92
C GLU A 326 -27.20 -6.90 5.02
N ARG A 327 -27.07 -5.56 5.06
CA ARG A 327 -27.44 -4.78 6.25
C ARG A 327 -28.42 -3.65 6.02
N LEU A 328 -28.75 -3.32 4.78
CA LEU A 328 -29.69 -2.24 4.52
C LEU A 328 -31.08 -2.62 5.01
N THR A 329 -31.60 -1.86 5.97
CA THR A 329 -32.99 -1.97 6.41
C THR A 329 -33.77 -0.77 5.91
N LEU A 330 -34.87 -1.08 5.23
CA LEU A 330 -35.88 -0.11 4.81
C LEU A 330 -37.05 -0.27 5.78
N GLU A 331 -36.94 0.35 6.96
CA GLU A 331 -38.11 0.55 7.82
C GLU A 331 -39.08 1.52 7.14
#